data_AF-A0A1F5BJ64-F1
#
_entry.id   AF-A0A1F5BJ64-F1
#
_cell.length_a   1.000
_cell.length_b   1.000
_cell.length_c   1.000
_cell.angle_alpha   90.00
_cell.angle_beta   90.00
_cell.angle_gamma   90.00
#
_symmetry.space_group_name_H-M   'P 1'
#
loop_
_entity.id
_entity.type
_entity.pdbx_description
1 polymer ?
#
loop_
_entity_poly.entity_id
_entity_poly.type
_entity_poly.pdbx_seq_one_letter_code
_entity_poly.pdbx_strand_id
1 'polypeptide(L)'
;MTKYPLIRKIYLYLFALIGLVLITVGCVKLVGLTLKTFVFTKADIYYEYPMARPVKPPVPEGQETELQQPGKEEVEEYQKNQRTSQRQREAAEALAMIIVGLPLYLYHWRIIKNEKDPETGGNEG
;
A
#
# COMPACT_ATOMS: atom_id res chain seq x y z
N MET A 1 -25.56 -38.70 -8.76
CA MET A 1 -25.18 -38.71 -7.32
C MET A 1 -23.73 -38.26 -7.21
N THR A 2 -23.46 -37.03 -6.78
CA THR A 2 -22.09 -36.50 -6.67
C THR A 2 -21.36 -37.23 -5.55
N LYS A 3 -20.39 -38.08 -5.89
CA LYS A 3 -19.69 -38.98 -4.95
C LYS A 3 -18.88 -38.27 -3.85
N TYR A 4 -18.70 -36.94 -3.93
CA TYR A 4 -17.86 -36.18 -2.98
C TYR A 4 -18.41 -34.77 -2.68
N PRO A 5 -19.56 -34.64 -2.00
CA PRO A 5 -20.16 -33.33 -1.71
C PRO A 5 -19.29 -32.47 -0.79
N LEU A 6 -18.50 -33.09 0.10
CA LEU A 6 -17.61 -32.38 1.03
C LEU A 6 -16.39 -31.76 0.32
N ILE A 7 -15.74 -32.52 -0.56
CA ILE A 7 -14.57 -32.05 -1.34
C ILE A 7 -14.95 -30.87 -2.21
N ARG A 8 -16.13 -30.91 -2.85
CA ARG A 8 -16.65 -29.80 -3.64
C ARG A 8 -16.86 -28.54 -2.79
N LYS A 9 -17.45 -28.66 -1.60
CA LYS A 9 -17.65 -27.52 -0.68
C LYS A 9 -16.30 -26.92 -0.27
N ILE A 10 -15.37 -27.75 0.21
CA ILE A 10 -14.03 -27.30 0.63
C ILE A 10 -13.33 -26.55 -0.50
N TYR A 11 -13.32 -27.10 -1.71
CA TYR A 11 -12.74 -26.45 -2.89
C TYR A 11 -13.36 -25.07 -3.15
N LEU A 12 -14.69 -24.97 -3.13
CA LEU A 12 -15.39 -23.71 -3.39
C LEU A 12 -15.10 -22.65 -2.33
N TYR A 13 -15.07 -23.02 -1.04
CA TYR A 13 -14.74 -22.09 0.04
C TYR A 13 -13.27 -21.63 -0.02
N LEU A 14 -12.33 -22.53 -0.33
CA LEU A 14 -10.92 -22.18 -0.50
C LEU A 14 -10.71 -21.24 -1.70
N PHE A 15 -11.33 -21.56 -2.83
CA PHE A 15 -11.26 -20.71 -4.03
C PHE A 15 -11.86 -19.32 -3.77
N ALA A 16 -13.03 -19.27 -3.11
CA ALA A 16 -13.66 -18.01 -2.73
C ALA A 16 -12.80 -17.20 -1.75
N LEU A 17 -12.15 -17.86 -0.77
CA LEU A 17 -11.24 -17.21 0.17
C LEU A 17 -10.04 -16.59 -0.55
N ILE A 18 -9.41 -17.33 -1.46
CA ILE A 18 -8.28 -16.82 -2.26
C ILE A 18 -8.73 -15.63 -3.11
N GLY A 19 -9.86 -15.76 -3.81
CA GLY A 19 -10.43 -14.67 -4.62
C GLY A 19 -10.71 -13.42 -3.79
N LEU A 20 -11.29 -13.59 -2.60
CA LEU A 20 -11.58 -12.48 -1.68
C LEU A 20 -10.30 -11.77 -1.23
N VAL A 21 -9.23 -12.51 -0.93
CA VAL A 21 -7.92 -11.92 -0.56
C VAL A 21 -7.35 -11.12 -1.73
N LEU A 22 -7.38 -11.66 -2.95
CA LEU A 22 -6.87 -10.97 -4.14
C LEU A 22 -7.63 -9.67 -4.42
N ILE A 23 -8.96 -9.69 -4.32
CA ILE A 23 -9.80 -8.50 -4.48
C ILE A 23 -9.48 -7.48 -3.40
N THR A 24 -9.38 -7.89 -2.13
CA THR A 24 -9.08 -6.99 -1.01
C THR A 24 -7.73 -6.30 -1.19
N VAL A 25 -6.69 -7.06 -1.57
CA VAL A 25 -5.36 -6.49 -1.87
C VAL A 25 -5.42 -5.51 -3.04
N GLY A 26 -6.18 -5.83 -4.09
CA GLY A 26 -6.41 -4.93 -5.23
C GLY A 26 -7.07 -3.62 -4.80
N CYS A 27 -8.13 -3.68 -3.99
CA CYS A 27 -8.82 -2.52 -3.45
C CYS A 27 -7.90 -1.64 -2.61
N VAL A 28 -7.10 -2.22 -1.71
CA VAL A 28 -6.12 -1.46 -0.91
C VAL A 28 -5.13 -0.73 -1.81
N LYS A 29 -4.60 -1.39 -2.84
CA LYS A 29 -3.67 -0.75 -3.78
C LYS A 29 -4.30 0.41 -4.53
N LEU A 30 -5.54 0.27 -4.99
CA LEU A 30 -6.27 1.32 -5.70
C LEU A 30 -6.54 2.53 -4.80
N VAL A 31 -7.04 2.30 -3.59
CA VAL A 31 -7.28 3.38 -2.62
C VAL A 31 -5.95 4.06 -2.26
N GLY A 32 -4.89 3.29 -2.05
CA GLY A 32 -3.55 3.82 -1.77
C GLY A 32 -3.03 4.68 -2.92
N LEU A 33 -3.23 4.27 -4.17
CA LEU A 33 -2.89 5.06 -5.35
C LEU A 33 -3.69 6.37 -5.37
N THR A 34 -5.01 6.31 -5.20
CA THR A 34 -5.86 7.51 -5.16
C THR A 34 -5.42 8.48 -4.06
N LEU A 35 -5.09 7.97 -2.87
CA LEU A 35 -4.57 8.79 -1.77
C LEU A 35 -3.24 9.46 -2.15
N LYS A 36 -2.30 8.72 -2.75
CA LYS A 36 -1.00 9.27 -3.20
C LYS A 36 -1.17 10.32 -4.30
N THR A 37 -2.11 10.12 -5.23
CA THR A 37 -2.32 11.03 -6.36
C THR A 37 -3.07 12.31 -5.96
N PHE A 38 -4.08 12.23 -5.11
CA PHE A 38 -4.98 13.37 -4.83
C PHE A 38 -4.78 14.03 -3.47
N VAL A 39 -4.33 13.28 -2.45
CA VAL A 39 -4.20 13.78 -1.07
C VAL A 39 -2.73 13.95 -0.68
N PHE A 40 -1.90 12.97 -1.00
CA PHE A 40 -0.50 12.86 -0.61
C PHE A 40 0.44 13.02 -1.81
N THR A 41 0.33 14.16 -2.50
CA THR A 41 1.02 14.42 -3.77
C THR A 41 2.56 14.31 -3.71
N LYS A 42 3.17 14.37 -2.52
CA LYS A 42 4.62 14.18 -2.36
C LYS A 42 5.03 12.71 -2.21
N ALA A 43 4.10 11.78 -2.00
CA ALA A 43 4.36 10.36 -1.80
C ALA A 43 4.90 9.62 -3.03
N ASP A 44 4.78 10.23 -4.21
CA ASP A 44 5.26 9.68 -5.48
C ASP A 44 6.49 10.41 -6.02
N ILE A 45 7.04 11.36 -5.25
CA ILE A 45 8.25 12.06 -5.61
C ILE A 45 9.46 11.22 -5.18
N TYR A 46 10.24 10.81 -6.18
CA TYR A 46 11.57 10.24 -5.99
C TYR A 46 12.59 11.36 -6.08
N TYR A 47 13.25 11.64 -4.95
CA TYR A 47 14.38 12.56 -4.92
C TYR A 47 15.62 11.78 -5.34
N GLU A 48 16.39 12.34 -6.27
CA GLU A 48 17.71 11.82 -6.64
C GLU A 48 18.75 12.25 -5.61
N TYR A 49 19.66 11.33 -5.27
CA TYR A 49 20.73 11.64 -4.34
C TYR A 49 21.67 12.67 -4.98
N PRO A 50 22.02 13.77 -4.29
CA PRO A 50 22.93 14.75 -4.84
C PRO A 50 24.31 14.09 -5.05
N MET A 51 24.76 14.04 -6.31
CA MET A 51 26.03 13.45 -6.70
C MET A 51 27.12 14.51 -6.85
N ALA A 52 28.38 14.09 -6.71
CA ALA A 52 29.51 14.97 -6.95
C ALA A 52 29.51 15.45 -8.41
N ARG A 53 29.68 16.76 -8.62
CA ARG A 53 29.63 17.39 -9.94
C ARG A 53 31.02 17.84 -10.39
N PRO A 54 31.38 17.71 -11.68
CA PRO A 54 32.65 18.19 -12.17
C PRO A 54 32.72 19.72 -12.10
N VAL A 55 33.81 20.27 -11.55
CA VAL A 55 34.01 21.72 -11.39
C VAL A 55 34.30 22.41 -12.73
N LYS A 56 34.81 21.66 -13.72
CA LYS A 56 35.16 22.15 -15.06
C LYS A 56 34.67 21.17 -16.14
N PRO A 57 34.40 21.64 -17.38
CA PRO A 57 34.05 20.77 -18.51
C PRO A 57 35.13 19.69 -18.74
N PRO A 58 34.77 18.54 -19.35
CA PRO A 58 35.66 17.39 -19.46
C PRO A 58 37.00 17.81 -20.06
N VAL A 59 38.06 17.58 -19.29
CA VAL A 59 39.43 17.83 -19.70
C VAL A 59 39.89 16.68 -20.61
N PRO A 60 40.76 16.88 -21.63
CA PRO A 60 41.19 15.82 -22.52
C PRO A 60 41.68 14.57 -21.77
N GLU A 61 41.47 13.41 -22.40
CA GLU A 61 41.75 12.08 -21.88
C GLU A 61 43.11 12.02 -21.16
N GLY A 62 43.09 11.83 -19.83
CA GLY A 62 44.30 11.76 -18.99
C GLY A 62 44.42 12.80 -17.86
N GLN A 63 43.48 13.73 -17.69
CA GLN A 63 43.46 14.65 -16.53
C GLN A 63 42.37 14.29 -15.51
N GLU A 64 42.72 14.25 -14.23
CA GLU A 64 41.77 14.00 -13.14
C GLU A 64 40.71 15.11 -13.11
N THR A 65 39.44 14.69 -13.18
CA THR A 65 38.32 15.62 -13.08
C THR A 65 38.15 16.01 -11.63
N GLU A 66 38.34 17.29 -11.30
CA GLU A 66 38.07 17.80 -9.96
C GLU A 66 36.56 17.71 -9.68
N LEU A 67 36.18 16.86 -8.73
CA LEU A 67 34.80 16.61 -8.34
C LEU A 67 34.45 17.47 -7.12
N GLN A 68 33.44 18.32 -7.25
CA GLN A 68 32.85 19.03 -6.12
C GLN A 68 31.82 18.13 -5.46
N GLN A 69 32.06 17.81 -4.19
CA GLN A 69 31.11 17.07 -3.38
C GLN A 69 29.86 17.93 -3.10
N PRO A 70 28.67 17.31 -3.03
CA PRO A 70 27.45 18.02 -2.71
C PRO A 70 27.56 18.69 -1.35
N GLY A 71 26.99 19.89 -1.25
CA GLY A 71 27.03 20.67 -0.01
C GLY A 71 26.26 19.97 1.11
N LYS A 72 26.65 20.19 2.38
CA LYS A 72 25.91 19.64 3.53
C LYS A 72 24.42 20.03 3.50
N GLU A 73 24.13 21.26 3.09
CA GLU A 73 22.78 21.79 2.97
C GLU A 73 21.95 21.05 1.90
N GLU A 74 22.53 20.73 0.73
CA GLU A 74 21.86 19.95 -0.32
C GLU A 74 21.54 18.51 0.15
N VAL A 75 22.45 17.90 0.91
CA VAL A 75 22.25 16.56 1.48
C VAL A 75 21.16 16.58 2.55
N GLU A 76 21.13 17.59 3.42
CA GLU A 76 20.09 17.75 4.44
C GLU A 76 18.71 17.99 3.83
N GLU A 77 18.62 18.81 2.79
CA GLU A 77 17.37 19.05 2.07
C GLU A 77 16.87 17.76 1.41
N TYR A 78 17.75 17.02 0.74
CA TYR A 78 17.45 15.71 0.17
C TYR A 78 16.87 14.76 1.23
N GLN A 79 17.53 14.65 2.39
CA GLN A 79 17.08 13.76 3.46
C GLN A 79 15.71 14.17 4.01
N LYS A 80 15.48 15.46 4.23
CA LYS A 80 14.20 16.00 4.70
C LYS A 80 13.07 15.70 3.71
N ASN A 81 13.34 15.89 2.43
CA ASN A 81 12.40 15.66 1.35
C ASN A 81 12.09 14.17 1.16
N GLN A 82 13.10 13.30 1.18
CA GLN A 82 12.93 11.85 1.19
C GLN A 82 12.09 11.37 2.37
N ARG A 83 12.43 11.80 3.58
CA ARG A 83 11.69 11.43 4.80
C ARG A 83 10.23 11.83 4.72
N THR A 84 9.95 13.00 4.13
CA THR A 84 8.57 13.48 3.94
C THR A 84 7.82 12.62 2.93
N SER A 85 8.42 12.31 1.79
CA SER A 85 7.83 11.44 0.76
C SER A 85 7.52 10.04 1.32
N GLN A 86 8.49 9.43 2.02
CA GLN A 86 8.33 8.12 2.66
C GLN A 86 7.16 8.10 3.65
N ARG A 87 7.09 9.09 4.54
CA ARG A 87 5.98 9.19 5.52
C ARG A 87 4.62 9.33 4.85
N GLN A 88 4.53 10.11 3.78
CA GLN A 88 3.28 10.26 3.04
C GLN A 88 2.89 8.95 2.33
N ARG A 89 3.86 8.22 1.78
CA ARG A 89 3.64 6.91 1.17
C ARG A 89 3.13 5.88 2.19
N GLU A 90 3.78 5.79 3.33
CA GLU A 90 3.38 4.92 4.45
C GLU A 90 1.97 5.27 4.96
N ALA A 91 1.70 6.57 5.16
CA ALA A 91 0.39 7.04 5.61
C ALA A 91 -0.71 6.66 4.60
N ALA A 92 -0.47 6.86 3.30
CA ALA A 92 -1.43 6.50 2.26
C ALA A 92 -1.73 5.00 2.23
N GLU A 93 -0.72 4.16 2.39
CA GLU A 93 -0.87 2.70 2.44
C GLU A 93 -1.62 2.24 3.68
N ALA A 94 -1.28 2.77 4.85
CA ALA A 94 -1.95 2.46 6.11
C ALA A 94 -3.43 2.89 6.07
N LEU A 95 -3.71 4.09 5.58
CA LEU A 95 -5.07 4.59 5.42
C LEU A 95 -5.86 3.76 4.42
N ALA A 96 -5.26 3.32 3.31
CA ALA A 96 -5.92 2.45 2.37
C ALA A 96 -6.32 1.10 2.99
N MET A 97 -5.45 0.51 3.80
CA MET A 97 -5.78 -0.71 4.56
C MET A 97 -6.94 -0.49 5.54
N ILE A 98 -6.96 0.65 6.23
CA ILE A 98 -8.04 0.96 7.17
C ILE A 98 -9.36 1.19 6.43
N ILE A 99 -9.35 1.98 5.36
CA ILE A 99 -10.56 2.32 4.57
C ILE A 99 -11.21 1.06 4.00
N VAL A 100 -10.42 0.08 3.54
CA VAL A 100 -10.94 -1.17 2.97
C VAL A 100 -11.22 -2.22 4.05
N GLY A 101 -10.30 -2.37 5.01
CA GLY A 101 -10.36 -3.40 6.03
C GLY A 101 -11.42 -3.15 7.10
N LEU A 102 -11.69 -1.89 7.46
CA LEU A 102 -12.66 -1.56 8.50
C LEU A 102 -14.10 -1.95 8.09
N PRO A 103 -14.61 -1.61 6.89
CA PRO A 103 -15.91 -2.11 6.44
C PRO A 103 -16.00 -3.63 6.39
N LEU A 104 -14.95 -4.31 5.92
CA LEU A 104 -14.88 -5.78 5.87
C LEU A 104 -14.98 -6.38 7.28
N TYR A 105 -14.23 -5.84 8.24
CA TYR A 105 -14.27 -6.27 9.63
C TYR A 105 -15.65 -6.06 10.24
N LEU A 106 -16.22 -4.86 10.10
CA LEU A 106 -17.53 -4.53 10.65
C LEU A 106 -18.64 -5.39 10.06
N TYR A 107 -18.58 -5.68 8.75
CA TYR A 107 -19.52 -6.56 8.07
C TYR A 107 -19.51 -7.97 8.68
N HIS A 108 -18.33 -8.58 8.79
CA HIS A 108 -18.20 -9.91 9.38
C HIS A 108 -18.58 -9.94 10.86
N TRP A 109 -18.18 -8.92 11.63
CA TRP A 109 -18.56 -8.80 13.03
C TRP A 109 -20.08 -8.74 13.23
N ARG A 110 -20.79 -7.97 12.40
CA ARG A 110 -22.25 -7.85 12.47
C ARG A 110 -22.95 -9.18 12.19
N ILE A 111 -22.49 -9.95 11.21
CA ILE A 111 -23.05 -11.29 10.91
C ILE A 111 -22.89 -12.21 12.11
N ILE A 112 -21.68 -12.29 12.66
CA ILE A 112 -21.38 -13.16 13.82
C ILE A 112 -22.24 -12.75 15.02
N LYS A 113 -22.45 -11.45 15.24
CA LYS A 113 -23.31 -10.96 16.31
C LYS A 113 -24.76 -11.41 16.10
N ASN A 114 -25.30 -11.24 14.89
CA ASN A 114 -26.66 -11.61 14.57
C ASN A 114 -26.91 -13.13 14.66
N GLU A 115 -25.91 -13.96 14.35
CA GLU A 115 -26.00 -15.42 14.52
C GLU A 115 -25.95 -15.87 16.00
N LYS A 116 -25.41 -15.03 16.88
CA LYS A 116 -25.30 -15.30 18.33
C LYS A 116 -26.51 -14.84 19.15
N ASP A 117 -27.46 -14.12 18.54
CA ASP A 117 -28.73 -13.76 19.15
C ASP A 117 -29.83 -14.76 18.73
N PRO A 118 -30.01 -15.90 19.44
CA PRO A 118 -31.03 -16.91 19.12
C PRO A 118 -32.48 -16.43 19.30
N GLU A 119 -32.70 -15.23 19.86
CA GLU A 119 -34.02 -14.72 20.24
C GLU A 119 -34.80 -14.04 19.09
N THR A 120 -34.25 -13.93 17.88
CA THR A 120 -34.98 -13.37 16.72
C THR A 120 -35.29 -14.37 15.61
N GLY A 121 -34.97 -15.66 15.81
CA GLY A 121 -35.36 -16.77 14.92
C GLY A 121 -36.75 -17.35 15.20
N GLY A 122 -37.65 -16.57 15.83
CA GLY A 122 -38.97 -17.04 16.27
C GLY A 122 -40.07 -16.05 15.96
N ASN A 123 -40.30 -15.74 14.68
CA ASN A 123 -41.64 -15.40 14.19
C ASN A 123 -41.71 -15.41 12.65
N GLU A 124 -41.73 -16.61 12.06
CA GLU A 124 -42.38 -16.81 10.76
C GLU A 124 -43.33 -17.99 10.93
N GLY A 125 -44.63 -17.68 11.04
CA GLY A 125 -45.73 -18.63 10.90
C GLY A 125 -46.05 -18.91 9.44
#